data_AF-A0A355P9S9-F1
#
_entry.id   AF-A0A355P9S9-F1
#
_cell.length_a   1.000
_cell.length_b   1.000
_cell.length_c   1.000
_cell.angle_alpha   90.00
_cell.angle_beta   90.00
_cell.angle_gamma   90.00
#
_symmetry.space_group_name_H-M   'P 1'
#
loop_
_entity.id
_entity.type
_entity.pdbx_description
1 polymer ?
#
loop_
_entity_poly.entity_id
_entity_poly.type
_entity_poly.pdbx_seq_one_letter_code
_entity_poly.pdbx_strand_id
1 'polypeptide(L)' 'MGCGARGDSRVSAVIGLVDANNFYVSCERVFNPALEGKPVGVMSNNDGCVIA' A
#
# COMPACT_ATOMS: atom_id res chain seq x y z
N MET A 1 3.61 -44.88 29.01
CA MET A 1 2.87 -43.61 29.13
C MET A 1 3.89 -42.49 28.95
N GLY A 2 4.21 -42.07 27.74
CA GLY A 2 3.30 -41.36 26.84
C GLY A 2 3.47 -39.84 26.95
N CYS A 3 4.68 -39.32 27.17
CA CYS A 3 4.96 -37.89 27.00
C CYS A 3 5.24 -37.65 25.51
N GLY A 4 4.18 -37.39 24.74
CA GLY A 4 4.29 -37.06 23.32
C GLY A 4 4.84 -35.65 23.14
N ALA A 5 6.04 -35.54 22.57
CA ALA A 5 6.53 -34.30 21.99
C ALA A 5 5.62 -33.94 20.80
N ARG A 6 4.65 -33.05 21.02
CA ARG A 6 3.87 -32.46 19.93
C ARG A 6 4.80 -31.54 19.15
N GLY A 7 5.29 -32.04 18.02
CA GLY A 7 5.91 -31.23 16.98
C GLY A 7 4.89 -30.24 16.44
N ASP A 8 4.92 -29.01 16.94
CA ASP A 8 4.31 -27.87 16.28
C ASP A 8 5.32 -27.38 15.24
N SER A 9 5.28 -28.00 14.05
CA SER A 9 5.94 -27.47 12.86
C SER A 9 5.26 -26.16 12.50
N ARG A 10 5.64 -25.07 13.18
CA ARG A 10 5.14 -23.73 12.89
C ARG A 10 5.55 -23.38 11.47
N VAL A 11 4.59 -23.45 10.55
CA VAL A 11 4.74 -22.84 9.24
C VAL A 11 4.88 -21.36 9.52
N SER A 12 6.08 -20.80 9.31
CA SER A 12 6.29 -19.36 9.37
C SER A 12 5.29 -18.71 8.43
N ALA A 13 4.30 -18.01 8.97
CA ALA A 13 3.31 -17.33 8.16
C ALA A 13 4.02 -16.28 7.31
N VAL A 14 3.93 -16.42 5.99
CA VAL A 14 4.44 -15.40 5.06
C VAL A 14 3.44 -14.25 5.08
N ILE A 15 3.86 -13.11 5.62
CA ILE A 15 3.07 -11.89 5.68
C ILE A 15 3.63 -10.92 4.63
N GLY A 16 2.76 -10.44 3.74
CA GLY A 16 3.10 -9.41 2.76
C GLY A 16 2.45 -8.07 3.14
N LEU A 17 3.20 -6.98 2.97
CA LEU A 17 2.67 -5.61 3.02
C LEU A 17 2.60 -5.07 1.60
N VAL A 18 1.44 -4.55 1.20
CA VAL A 18 1.22 -3.93 -0.11
C VAL A 18 0.93 -2.46 0.10
N ASP A 19 1.68 -1.61 -0.61
CA ASP A 19 1.51 -0.16 -0.62
C ASP A 19 1.52 0.34 -2.08
N ALA A 20 0.81 1.43 -2.33
CA ALA A 20 0.66 1.99 -3.67
C ALA A 20 1.55 3.20 -3.88
N ASN A 21 2.26 3.24 -5.02
CA ASN A 21 3.12 4.36 -5.37
C ASN A 21 2.30 5.64 -5.55
N ASN A 22 2.49 6.62 -4.65
CA ASN A 22 1.78 7.90 -4.65
C ASN A 22 0.25 7.70 -4.83
N PHE A 23 -0.38 6.95 -3.92
CA PHE A 23 -1.74 6.44 -4.08
C PHE A 23 -2.74 7.44 -4.68
N TYR A 24 -2.89 8.63 -4.10
CA TYR A 24 -3.83 9.62 -4.62
C TYR A 24 -3.44 10.14 -6.01
N VAL A 25 -2.15 10.39 -6.28
CA VAL A 25 -1.68 10.80 -7.61
C VAL A 25 -1.95 9.71 -8.65
N SER A 26 -1.75 8.44 -8.28
CA SER A 26 -2.05 7.30 -9.15
C SER A 26 -3.53 7.19 -9.46
N CYS A 27 -4.40 7.43 -8.48
CA CYS A 27 -5.85 7.52 -8.71
C CYS A 27 -6.19 8.66 -9.68
N GLU A 28 -5.64 9.86 -9.50
CA GLU A 28 -5.88 10.99 -10.40
C GLU A 28 -5.45 10.69 -11.84
N ARG A 29 -4.34 9.97 -12.05
CA ARG A 29 -3.88 9.56 -13.39
C ARG A 29 -4.80 8.54 -14.05
N VAL A 30 -5.41 7.63 -13.29
CA VAL A 30 -6.40 6.69 -13.82
C VAL A 30 -7.63 7.43 -14.35
N PHE A 31 -8.11 8.45 -13.63
CA PHE A 31 -9.27 9.24 -14.06
C PHE A 31 -8.92 10.34 -15.08
N ASN A 32 -7.68 10.82 -15.07
CA ASN A 32 -7.17 11.80 -16.01
C ASN A 32 -5.80 11.37 -16.58
N PRO A 33 -5.79 10.52 -17.63
CA PRO A 33 -4.55 10.01 -18.23
C PRO A 33 -3.63 11.10 -18.80
N ALA A 34 -4.12 12.32 -19.01
CA ALA A 34 -3.29 13.44 -19.45
C ALA A 34 -2.29 13.91 -18.38
N LEU A 35 -2.40 13.43 -17.14
CA LEU A 35 -1.47 13.67 -16.04
C LEU A 35 -0.26 12.73 -16.05
N GLU A 36 -0.21 11.76 -16.95
CA GLU A 36 0.94 10.87 -17.10
C GLU A 36 2.20 11.62 -17.54
N GLY A 37 3.34 11.25 -16.95
CA GLY A 37 4.63 11.90 -17.20
C GLY A 37 4.74 13.34 -16.68
N LYS A 38 3.72 13.85 -15.97
CA LYS A 38 3.73 15.20 -15.39
C LYS A 38 3.98 15.17 -13.88
N PRO A 39 4.65 16.21 -13.33
CA PRO A 39 4.62 16.47 -11.90
C PRO A 39 3.18 16.76 -11.47
N VAL A 40 2.71 16.04 -10.45
CA VAL A 40 1.34 16.15 -9.92
C VAL A 40 1.45 16.13 -8.39
N GLY A 41 0.68 16.99 -7.73
CA GLY A 41 0.44 16.93 -6.30
C GLY A 41 -1.05 16.99 -6.01
N VAL A 42 -1.50 16.30 -4.97
CA VAL A 42 -2.89 16.29 -4.51
C VAL A 42 -2.98 17.13 -3.24
N MET A 43 -3.97 18.02 -3.16
CA MET A 43 -4.16 18.88 -1.98
C MET A 43 -5.36 18.41 -1.15
N SER A 44 -5.23 18.51 0.17
CA SER A 44 -6.37 18.39 1.08
C SER A 44 -7.21 19.65 0.98
N ASN A 45 -8.49 19.54 0.62
CA ASN A 45 -9.49 20.60 0.80
C ASN A 45 -9.11 22.00 0.28
N ASN A 46 -8.24 22.07 -0.73
CA ASN A 46 -7.72 23.32 -1.28
C ASN A 46 -7.04 24.28 -0.25
N ASP A 47 -6.61 23.77 0.90
CA ASP A 47 -6.07 24.55 2.03
C ASP A 47 -4.55 24.79 1.94
N GLY A 48 -3.92 24.30 0.86
CA GLY A 48 -2.48 24.38 0.62
C GLY A 48 -1.67 23.22 1.21
N CYS A 49 -2.31 22.25 1.86
CA CYS A 49 -1.66 21.04 2.35
C CYS A 49 -1.57 19.99 1.24
N VAL A 50 -0.35 19.67 0.79
CA VAL A 50 -0.09 18.59 -0.18
C VAL A 50 -0.10 17.25 0.55
N ILE A 51 -0.92 16.31 0.07
CA ILE A 51 -1.12 14.98 0.68
C ILE A 51 -0.57 13.82 -0.16
N ALA A 52 -0.25 14.04 -1.43
CA ALA A 52 0.38 13.06 -2.32
C ALA A 52 1.02 13.70 -3.54
#